data_AF-A0A8T4D5L9-F1
#
_entry.id   AF-A0A8T4D5L9-F1
#
_cell.length_a   1.000
_cell.length_b   1.000
_cell.length_c   1.000
_cell.angle_alpha   90.00
_cell.angle_beta   90.00
_cell.angle_gamma   90.00
#
_symmetry.space_group_name_H-M   'P 1'
#
loop_
_entity.id
_entity.type
_entity.pdbx_description
1 polymer ?
#
loop_
_entity_poly.entity_id
_entity_poly.type
_entity_poly.pdbx_seq_one_letter_code
_entity_poly.pdbx_strand_id
1 'polypeptide(L)'
;MFAHPNSVYRSYFRQLLSSLVVWTNSAAWNLIRNVTYVFFLVSGLLLIAIFLKKAKDSDWKNEILAVNCAWTAFVLQASLVFGLQWEAFDVWITTPSIVEMFFWGTIILSAASVLLLTPFRWARWFGYVVSWIFLVGNFVGFYMMLKYSILYLNPFPSLTAVVVITGLVALYSFHRERLSSLRLFSRGKELKENGRRLKGILTSPKVLTVVLALVLLPSSLAFFQPYNQWARAEGGKTDEFYTGVSFCGRTAEQAKRLIDRVKDFTNVFVVQSLPISYDEEALNEICDYAVASGLSVIVYFSIFDEYWQINWLDSAEARWGEKFLGVYLFDEPGGLQLDRPEQIGRPPGGSIAEYSDAANWFYNGFWNYRTRSDLRMLKMRSIKAYVSDYALYWFDYNVGYDAVFVQVGWNQSRQLHIALCRGAANMYDRDWGVIVTWTYSTQPYIESGEELYNDAVLAYDNGANYVLIFNYPYASNATYGILEEEHLEAMSNFWDYTKQNPRPNEVNDAVAYVLPENYGYGFRGPNDKIWGRFEADAITNQICVDLNSLLLQFGTRLDIIYEDELLSHSLVTARYNEIFMWNETK
;
A
#
# COMPACT_ATOMS: atom_id res chain seq x y z
N MET A 1 31.09 19.66 -16.41
CA MET A 1 31.42 20.66 -15.38
C MET A 1 30.47 21.85 -15.51
N PHE A 2 29.23 21.69 -15.04
CA PHE A 2 28.29 22.80 -14.78
C PHE A 2 27.54 22.39 -13.51
N ALA A 3 27.86 23.08 -12.41
CA ALA A 3 27.27 22.84 -11.10
C ALA A 3 25.91 23.54 -11.02
N HIS A 4 24.89 22.78 -10.63
CA HIS A 4 23.56 23.30 -10.33
C HIS A 4 23.60 24.27 -9.13
N PRO A 5 23.04 25.50 -9.23
CA PRO A 5 23.04 26.47 -8.12
C PRO A 5 22.03 26.16 -6.99
N ASN A 6 21.28 25.05 -7.06
CA ASN A 6 20.13 24.79 -6.17
C ASN A 6 20.46 24.07 -4.86
N SER A 7 21.73 23.74 -4.57
CA SER A 7 22.09 22.99 -3.36
C SER A 7 22.26 23.86 -2.11
N VAL A 8 22.62 25.14 -2.26
CA VAL A 8 23.00 25.99 -1.12
C VAL A 8 21.77 26.53 -0.37
N TYR A 9 20.67 26.86 -1.06
CA TYR A 9 19.42 27.30 -0.41
C TYR A 9 18.68 26.17 0.33
N ARG A 10 18.85 24.91 -0.09
CA ARG A 10 18.28 23.73 0.60
C ARG A 10 18.91 23.47 1.98
N SER A 11 20.13 23.96 2.23
CA SER A 11 20.89 23.67 3.45
C SER A 11 20.42 24.47 4.67
N TYR A 12 20.20 25.79 4.50
CA TYR A 12 19.78 26.67 5.60
C TYR A 12 18.34 26.40 6.06
N PHE A 13 17.43 26.14 5.12
CA PHE A 13 16.04 25.79 5.43
C PHE A 13 15.92 24.41 6.09
N ARG A 14 16.77 23.43 5.71
CA ARG A 14 16.87 22.12 6.39
C ARG A 14 17.37 22.23 7.82
N GLN A 15 18.41 23.04 8.08
CA GLN A 15 18.96 23.18 9.43
C GLN A 15 17.96 23.83 10.40
N LEU A 16 17.21 24.85 9.95
CA LEU A 16 16.19 25.51 10.75
C LEU A 16 14.96 24.62 11.02
N LEU A 17 14.64 23.69 10.11
CA LEU A 17 13.55 22.72 10.28
C LEU A 17 13.97 21.47 11.08
N SER A 18 15.23 21.06 11.01
CA SER A 18 15.72 19.86 11.71
C SER A 18 15.67 19.99 13.24
N SER A 19 15.81 21.21 13.78
CA SER A 19 15.65 21.47 15.22
C SER A 19 14.20 21.36 15.69
N LEU A 20 13.21 21.55 14.80
CA LEU A 20 11.78 21.38 15.10
C LEU A 20 11.36 19.89 15.04
N VAL A 21 11.98 19.08 14.18
CA VAL A 21 11.67 17.65 14.01
C VAL A 21 11.99 16.80 15.25
N VAL A 22 12.96 17.19 16.06
CA VAL A 22 13.35 16.44 17.28
C VAL A 22 12.24 16.48 18.35
N TRP A 23 11.35 17.48 18.33
CA TRP A 23 10.26 17.62 19.29
C TRP A 23 8.99 16.81 18.92
N THR A 24 8.73 16.62 17.63
CA THR A 24 7.45 16.09 17.13
C THR A 24 7.29 14.57 17.24
N ASN A 25 8.33 13.84 17.63
CA ASN A 25 8.28 12.39 17.83
C ASN A 25 8.23 11.96 19.30
N SER A 26 8.13 12.90 20.25
CA SER A 26 8.03 12.55 21.67
C SER A 26 6.64 12.03 22.03
N ALA A 27 6.56 11.09 22.98
CA ALA A 27 5.28 10.62 23.53
C ALA A 27 4.45 11.78 24.11
N ALA A 28 5.11 12.78 24.71
CA ALA A 28 4.48 14.00 25.21
C ALA A 28 3.84 14.83 24.08
N TRP A 29 4.51 14.96 22.93
CA TRP A 29 3.94 15.63 21.76
C TRP A 29 2.73 14.87 21.22
N ASN A 30 2.81 13.55 21.09
CA ASN A 30 1.67 12.73 20.66
C ASN A 30 0.47 12.88 21.61
N LEU A 31 0.71 12.96 22.93
CA LEU A 31 -0.33 13.19 23.92
C LEU A 31 -0.95 14.59 23.79
N ILE A 32 -0.14 15.66 23.73
CA ILE A 32 -0.61 17.05 23.55
C ILE A 32 -1.45 17.16 22.28
N ARG A 33 -0.97 16.54 21.21
CA ARG A 33 -1.61 16.48 19.90
C ARG A 33 -2.98 15.79 20.01
N ASN A 34 -3.05 14.61 20.63
CA ASN A 34 -4.31 13.87 20.85
C ASN A 34 -5.31 14.63 21.73
N VAL A 35 -4.85 15.25 22.83
CA VAL A 35 -5.70 16.06 23.71
C VAL A 35 -6.25 17.27 22.96
N THR A 36 -5.41 17.91 22.16
CA THR A 36 -5.79 19.04 21.32
C THR A 36 -6.81 18.62 20.26
N TYR A 37 -6.72 17.40 19.73
CA TYR A 37 -7.72 16.83 18.81
C TYR A 37 -9.08 16.62 19.45
N VAL A 38 -9.12 15.92 20.59
CA VAL A 38 -10.39 15.68 21.30
C VAL A 38 -11.02 17.01 21.68
N PHE A 39 -10.22 17.97 22.13
CA PHE A 39 -10.67 19.31 22.44
C PHE A 39 -11.27 20.03 21.23
N PHE A 40 -10.63 19.99 20.05
CA PHE A 40 -11.14 20.64 18.85
C PHE A 40 -12.37 19.95 18.26
N LEU A 41 -12.45 18.62 18.31
CA LEU A 41 -13.65 17.88 17.90
C LEU A 41 -14.84 18.27 18.79
N VAL A 42 -14.67 18.21 20.12
CA VAL A 42 -15.73 18.58 21.07
C VAL A 42 -16.12 20.04 20.92
N SER A 43 -15.15 20.94 20.75
CA SER A 43 -15.40 22.37 20.53
C SER A 43 -16.11 22.64 19.21
N GLY A 44 -15.74 21.95 18.13
CA GLY A 44 -16.40 22.03 16.83
C GLY A 44 -17.86 21.57 16.90
N LEU A 45 -18.11 20.41 17.51
CA LEU A 45 -19.47 19.89 17.73
C LEU A 45 -20.31 20.82 18.62
N LEU A 46 -19.72 21.37 19.68
CA LEU A 46 -20.37 22.34 20.56
C LEU A 46 -20.74 23.62 19.80
N LEU A 47 -19.83 24.14 18.97
CA LEU A 47 -20.08 25.33 18.15
C LEU A 47 -21.17 25.09 17.10
N ILE A 48 -21.20 23.91 16.49
CA ILE A 48 -22.30 23.48 15.61
C ILE A 48 -23.62 23.44 16.38
N ALA A 49 -23.65 22.86 17.58
CA ALA A 49 -24.85 22.79 18.41
C ALA A 49 -25.34 24.19 18.85
N ILE A 50 -24.43 25.09 19.26
CA ILE A 50 -24.74 26.49 19.59
C ILE A 50 -25.31 27.21 18.37
N PHE A 51 -24.72 26.99 17.19
CA PHE A 51 -25.21 27.54 15.94
C PHE A 51 -26.60 27.03 15.58
N LEU A 52 -26.84 25.72 15.63
CA LEU A 52 -28.15 25.13 15.34
C LEU A 52 -29.22 25.66 16.31
N LYS A 53 -28.86 25.86 17.59
CA LYS A 53 -29.74 26.45 18.59
C LYS A 53 -30.08 27.91 18.27
N LYS A 54 -29.08 28.74 17.96
CA LYS A 54 -29.25 30.17 17.66
C LYS A 54 -29.79 30.48 16.27
N ALA A 55 -29.58 29.60 15.28
CA ALA A 55 -30.17 29.72 13.95
C ALA A 55 -31.71 29.77 14.01
N LYS A 56 -32.29 29.21 15.06
CA LYS A 56 -33.72 29.29 15.39
C LYS A 56 -34.19 30.71 15.74
N ASP A 57 -33.30 31.54 16.29
CA ASP A 57 -33.60 32.84 16.90
C ASP A 57 -33.30 34.06 15.99
N SER A 58 -33.00 33.82 14.70
CA SER A 58 -32.80 34.85 13.65
C SER A 58 -31.58 35.78 13.78
N ASP A 59 -30.70 35.60 14.77
CA ASP A 59 -29.44 36.35 14.93
C ASP A 59 -28.22 35.42 14.90
N TRP A 60 -27.87 34.95 13.69
CA TRP A 60 -26.91 33.84 13.48
C TRP A 60 -25.62 34.23 12.75
N LYS A 61 -25.42 35.52 12.44
CA LYS A 61 -24.43 35.95 11.45
C LYS A 61 -22.98 35.82 11.94
N ASN A 62 -22.70 36.16 13.19
CA ASN A 62 -21.35 36.03 13.76
C ASN A 62 -21.04 34.55 14.05
N GLU A 63 -22.09 33.79 14.35
CA GLU A 63 -22.05 32.37 14.61
C GLU A 63 -21.69 31.56 13.37
N ILE A 64 -22.17 31.91 12.16
CA ILE A 64 -21.77 31.22 10.92
C ILE A 64 -20.28 31.32 10.65
N LEU A 65 -19.69 32.50 10.81
CA LEU A 65 -18.27 32.67 10.55
C LEU A 65 -17.41 31.93 11.58
N ALA A 66 -17.83 31.95 12.86
CA ALA A 66 -17.19 31.19 13.92
C ALA A 66 -17.28 29.67 13.67
N VAL A 67 -18.46 29.18 13.24
CA VAL A 67 -18.68 27.77 12.89
C VAL A 67 -17.82 27.36 11.70
N ASN A 68 -17.73 28.19 10.66
CA ASN A 68 -16.90 27.87 9.50
C ASN A 68 -15.40 27.83 9.83
N CYS A 69 -14.92 28.72 10.72
CA CYS A 69 -13.53 28.67 11.18
C CYS A 69 -13.26 27.41 12.01
N ALA A 70 -14.16 27.05 12.92
CA ALA A 70 -14.05 25.85 13.73
C ALA A 70 -14.19 24.56 12.89
N TRP A 71 -15.07 24.56 11.90
CA TRP A 71 -15.24 23.46 10.96
C TRP A 71 -14.01 23.28 10.07
N THR A 72 -13.45 24.37 9.54
CA THR A 72 -12.22 24.32 8.74
C THR A 72 -11.04 23.81 9.57
N ALA A 73 -10.91 24.27 10.82
CA ALA A 73 -9.92 23.77 11.76
C ALA A 73 -10.08 22.26 12.02
N PHE A 74 -11.33 21.81 12.25
CA PHE A 74 -11.65 20.41 12.42
C PHE A 74 -11.29 19.58 11.18
N VAL A 75 -11.69 20.02 9.99
CA VAL A 75 -11.43 19.34 8.72
C VAL A 75 -9.93 19.19 8.46
N LEU A 76 -9.14 20.25 8.70
CA LEU A 76 -7.69 20.21 8.55
C LEU A 76 -7.04 19.17 9.48
N GLN A 77 -7.54 19.03 10.72
CA GLN A 77 -7.01 18.03 11.66
C GLN A 77 -7.50 16.62 11.40
N ALA A 78 -8.79 16.45 11.12
CA ALA A 78 -9.35 15.16 10.74
C ALA A 78 -8.61 14.58 9.51
N SER A 79 -8.26 15.44 8.55
CA SER A 79 -7.49 15.04 7.38
C SER A 79 -6.12 14.45 7.70
N LEU A 80 -5.43 14.99 8.70
CA LEU A 80 -4.12 14.50 9.12
C LEU A 80 -4.20 13.23 9.98
N VAL A 81 -5.19 13.14 10.87
CA VAL A 81 -5.30 12.04 11.84
C VAL A 81 -5.84 10.77 11.21
N PHE A 82 -6.85 10.89 10.35
CA PHE A 82 -7.41 9.73 9.65
C PHE A 82 -6.56 9.30 8.46
N GLY A 83 -5.39 9.93 8.26
CA GLY A 83 -4.53 9.67 7.12
C GLY A 83 -5.28 9.83 5.81
N LEU A 84 -6.15 10.87 5.71
CA LEU A 84 -6.87 11.16 4.48
C LEU A 84 -5.83 11.55 3.43
N GLN A 85 -5.43 10.56 2.65
CA GLN A 85 -4.38 10.72 1.66
C GLN A 85 -4.88 11.65 0.58
N TRP A 86 -4.18 12.76 0.42
CA TRP A 86 -4.28 13.59 -0.75
C TRP A 86 -3.29 12.97 -1.74
N GLU A 87 -3.73 12.09 -2.62
CA GLU A 87 -2.82 11.30 -3.49
C GLU A 87 -1.79 12.15 -4.25
N ALA A 88 -2.16 13.36 -4.69
CA ALA A 88 -1.26 14.30 -5.37
C ALA A 88 -0.34 15.11 -4.43
N PHE A 89 -0.55 15.04 -3.11
CA PHE A 89 0.09 15.87 -2.09
C PHE A 89 0.90 15.08 -1.06
N ASP A 90 0.94 13.74 -1.13
CA ASP A 90 1.67 12.88 -0.17
C ASP A 90 3.17 13.20 -0.10
N VAL A 91 3.78 13.69 -1.19
CA VAL A 91 5.18 14.14 -1.21
C VAL A 91 5.40 15.40 -0.35
N TRP A 92 4.36 16.22 -0.17
CA TRP A 92 4.44 17.48 0.57
C TRP A 92 3.92 17.33 2.00
N ILE A 93 2.75 16.72 2.22
CA ILE A 93 2.10 16.65 3.55
C ILE A 93 2.87 15.78 4.55
N THR A 94 3.64 14.81 4.09
CA THR A 94 4.49 13.97 4.95
C THR A 94 5.74 14.69 5.47
N THR A 95 6.05 15.90 4.99
CA THR A 95 7.10 16.69 5.64
C THR A 95 6.61 17.18 7.01
N PRO A 96 7.35 16.93 8.10
CA PRO A 96 6.97 17.35 9.46
C PRO A 96 6.56 18.84 9.55
N SER A 97 7.16 19.69 8.72
CA SER A 97 6.86 21.11 8.61
C SER A 97 5.43 21.43 8.16
N ILE A 98 4.85 20.62 7.27
CA ILE A 98 3.50 20.85 6.77
C ILE A 98 2.46 20.40 7.80
N VAL A 99 2.70 19.28 8.48
CA VAL A 99 1.87 18.84 9.62
C VAL A 99 1.84 19.90 10.72
N GLU A 100 3.01 20.47 11.05
CA GLU A 100 3.12 21.54 12.03
C GLU A 100 2.40 22.83 11.58
N MET A 101 2.50 23.19 10.30
CA MET A 101 1.78 24.33 9.71
C MET A 101 0.26 24.16 9.84
N PHE A 102 -0.27 22.97 9.56
CA PHE A 102 -1.70 22.68 9.73
C PHE A 102 -2.14 22.67 11.19
N PHE A 103 -1.29 22.19 12.10
CA PHE A 103 -1.51 22.25 13.54
C PHE A 103 -1.64 23.69 14.04
N TRP A 104 -0.67 24.55 13.73
CA TRP A 104 -0.74 25.97 14.08
C TRP A 104 -1.90 26.67 13.38
N GLY A 105 -2.18 26.34 12.12
CA GLY A 105 -3.32 26.88 11.39
C GLY A 105 -4.66 26.57 12.06
N THR A 106 -4.80 25.37 12.62
CA THR A 106 -5.99 24.93 13.37
C THR A 106 -6.15 25.72 14.67
N ILE A 107 -5.06 25.89 15.43
CA ILE A 107 -5.07 26.67 16.67
C ILE A 107 -5.47 28.12 16.37
N ILE A 108 -4.87 28.72 15.34
CA ILE A 108 -5.15 30.09 14.93
C ILE A 108 -6.60 30.27 14.50
N LEU A 109 -7.14 29.35 13.68
CA LEU A 109 -8.54 29.38 13.25
C LEU A 109 -9.53 29.20 14.41
N SER A 110 -9.20 28.35 15.36
CA SER A 110 -10.03 28.12 16.55
C SER A 110 -9.99 29.31 17.52
N ALA A 111 -8.83 29.95 17.68
CA ALA A 111 -8.73 31.21 18.41
C ALA A 111 -9.55 32.31 17.72
N ALA A 112 -9.48 32.40 16.38
CA ALA A 112 -10.28 33.34 15.60
C ALA A 112 -11.78 33.09 15.76
N SER A 113 -12.24 31.83 15.78
CA SER A 113 -13.66 31.51 16.01
C SER A 113 -14.15 31.97 17.37
N VAL A 114 -13.34 31.81 18.42
CA VAL A 114 -13.68 32.29 19.76
C VAL A 114 -13.73 33.82 19.79
N LEU A 115 -12.75 34.51 19.19
CA LEU A 115 -12.69 35.97 19.15
C LEU A 115 -13.90 36.60 18.42
N LEU A 116 -14.39 35.93 17.37
CA LEU A 116 -15.60 36.35 16.63
C LEU A 116 -16.88 36.30 17.48
N LEU A 117 -16.92 35.46 18.52
CA LEU A 117 -18.05 35.34 19.44
C LEU A 117 -17.99 36.31 20.62
N THR A 118 -16.89 37.05 20.79
CA THR A 118 -16.74 37.98 21.91
C THR A 118 -17.54 39.28 21.71
N PRO A 119 -17.97 39.96 22.79
CA PRO A 119 -18.66 41.25 22.67
C PRO A 119 -17.72 42.39 22.22
N PHE A 120 -16.41 42.24 22.42
CA PHE A 120 -15.42 43.29 22.16
C PHE A 120 -15.22 43.54 20.66
N ARG A 121 -15.36 44.81 20.25
CA ARG A 121 -15.28 45.21 18.84
C ARG A 121 -13.90 44.96 18.21
N TRP A 122 -12.82 45.20 18.95
CA TRP A 122 -11.45 45.00 18.48
C TRP A 122 -11.12 43.51 18.30
N ALA A 123 -11.58 42.66 19.22
CA ALA A 123 -11.38 41.21 19.17
C ALA A 123 -12.10 40.60 17.96
N ARG A 124 -13.35 41.02 17.71
CA ARG A 124 -14.09 40.62 16.51
C ARG A 124 -13.39 41.05 15.23
N TRP A 125 -12.85 42.27 15.18
CA TRP A 125 -12.09 42.75 14.03
C TRP A 125 -10.83 41.91 13.79
N PHE A 126 -10.10 41.54 14.83
CA PHE A 126 -8.92 40.68 14.72
C PHE A 126 -9.27 39.27 14.22
N GLY A 127 -10.27 38.62 14.82
CA GLY A 127 -10.77 37.32 14.35
C GLY A 127 -11.22 37.38 12.87
N TYR A 128 -11.74 38.54 12.46
CA TYR A 128 -12.11 38.82 11.07
C TYR A 128 -10.93 38.78 10.10
N VAL A 129 -9.86 39.49 10.43
CA VAL A 129 -8.65 39.58 9.60
C VAL A 129 -8.02 38.20 9.46
N VAL A 130 -7.93 37.44 10.56
CA VAL A 130 -7.40 36.07 10.55
C VAL A 130 -8.23 35.15 9.65
N SER A 131 -9.55 35.18 9.77
CA SER A 131 -10.46 34.37 8.94
C SER A 131 -10.32 34.69 7.45
N TRP A 132 -10.13 35.97 7.12
CA TRP A 132 -9.92 36.43 5.74
C TRP A 132 -8.60 35.93 5.15
N ILE A 133 -7.51 36.02 5.91
CA ILE A 133 -6.18 35.54 5.48
C ILE A 133 -6.26 34.04 5.17
N PHE A 134 -6.89 33.26 6.06
CA PHE A 134 -7.06 31.82 5.85
C PHE A 134 -7.96 31.50 4.66
N LEU A 135 -9.02 32.26 4.41
CA LEU A 135 -9.84 32.02 3.23
C LEU A 135 -9.07 32.31 1.94
N VAL A 136 -8.32 33.42 1.88
CA VAL A 136 -7.49 33.73 0.71
C VAL A 136 -6.45 32.62 0.51
N GLY A 137 -5.82 32.16 1.59
CA GLY A 137 -4.93 31.00 1.56
C GLY A 137 -5.62 29.73 1.03
N ASN A 138 -6.82 29.41 1.52
CA ASN A 138 -7.62 28.28 1.05
C ASN A 138 -8.04 28.44 -0.42
N PHE A 139 -8.31 29.65 -0.90
CA PHE A 139 -8.67 29.90 -2.30
C PHE A 139 -7.45 29.74 -3.21
N VAL A 140 -6.28 30.23 -2.80
CA VAL A 140 -5.01 30.00 -3.50
C VAL A 140 -4.67 28.51 -3.51
N GLY A 141 -4.81 27.83 -2.37
CA GLY A 141 -4.65 26.39 -2.25
C GLY A 141 -5.61 25.63 -3.15
N PHE A 142 -6.89 25.96 -3.13
CA PHE A 142 -7.91 25.37 -4.01
C PHE A 142 -7.64 25.64 -5.49
N TYR A 143 -7.17 26.84 -5.86
CA TYR A 143 -6.81 27.13 -7.24
C TYR A 143 -5.60 26.29 -7.69
N MET A 144 -4.58 26.16 -6.84
CA MET A 144 -3.45 25.28 -7.10
C MET A 144 -3.90 23.82 -7.21
N MET A 145 -4.81 23.40 -6.32
CA MET A 145 -5.42 22.07 -6.36
C MET A 145 -6.24 21.85 -7.62
N LEU A 146 -7.11 22.78 -8.02
CA LEU A 146 -7.94 22.66 -9.22
C LEU A 146 -7.06 22.56 -10.47
N LYS A 147 -5.98 23.33 -10.53
CA LYS A 147 -4.98 23.23 -11.61
C LYS A 147 -4.34 21.84 -11.65
N TYR A 148 -4.02 21.26 -10.49
CA TYR A 148 -3.54 19.89 -10.37
C TYR A 148 -4.65 18.86 -10.71
N SER A 149 -5.85 18.96 -10.16
CA SER A 149 -6.96 18.05 -10.42
C SER A 149 -7.40 18.05 -11.88
N ILE A 150 -7.34 19.19 -12.58
CA ILE A 150 -7.58 19.28 -14.04
C ILE A 150 -6.49 18.54 -14.81
N LEU A 151 -5.25 18.54 -14.32
CA LEU A 151 -4.13 17.80 -14.93
C LEU A 151 -4.19 16.29 -14.67
N TYR A 152 -4.79 15.85 -13.56
CA TYR A 152 -4.75 14.45 -13.12
C TYR A 152 -6.12 13.74 -13.06
N LEU A 153 -7.21 14.38 -13.54
CA LEU A 153 -8.57 13.81 -13.66
C LEU A 153 -9.14 13.06 -12.44
N ASN A 154 -8.57 13.27 -11.25
CA ASN A 154 -8.89 12.46 -10.07
C ASN A 154 -10.08 13.09 -9.29
N PRO A 155 -11.12 12.32 -8.90
CA PRO A 155 -12.38 12.86 -8.41
C PRO A 155 -12.34 13.20 -6.92
N PHE A 156 -11.46 14.09 -6.46
CA PHE A 156 -11.45 14.51 -5.04
C PHE A 156 -11.18 15.99 -4.75
N PRO A 157 -11.97 16.94 -5.31
CA PRO A 157 -12.03 18.30 -4.77
C PRO A 157 -13.13 18.47 -3.71
N SER A 158 -13.77 17.40 -3.20
CA SER A 158 -14.97 17.52 -2.37
C SER A 158 -14.71 18.29 -1.06
N LEU A 159 -13.66 17.93 -0.31
CA LEU A 159 -13.37 18.54 0.98
C LEU A 159 -12.90 20.01 0.85
N THR A 160 -11.99 20.29 -0.10
CA THR A 160 -11.53 21.66 -0.37
C THR A 160 -12.62 22.51 -0.99
N ALA A 161 -13.45 21.96 -1.88
CA ALA A 161 -14.62 22.66 -2.40
C ALA A 161 -15.61 22.96 -1.26
N VAL A 162 -15.82 22.04 -0.32
CA VAL A 162 -16.65 22.28 0.86
C VAL A 162 -16.07 23.40 1.73
N VAL A 163 -14.77 23.42 2.00
CA VAL A 163 -14.11 24.51 2.75
C VAL A 163 -14.22 25.85 2.00
N VAL A 164 -14.01 25.86 0.68
CA VAL A 164 -14.13 27.07 -0.14
C VAL A 164 -15.57 27.56 -0.21
N ILE A 165 -16.53 26.68 -0.47
CA ILE A 165 -17.95 27.02 -0.56
C ILE A 165 -18.45 27.54 0.79
N THR A 166 -18.17 26.82 1.89
CA THR A 166 -18.56 27.25 3.23
C THR A 166 -17.91 28.58 3.62
N GLY A 167 -16.62 28.76 3.30
CA GLY A 167 -15.90 30.01 3.51
C GLY A 167 -16.46 31.20 2.70
N LEU A 168 -16.81 30.98 1.43
CA LEU A 168 -17.46 31.98 0.57
C LEU A 168 -18.85 32.36 1.09
N VAL A 169 -19.64 31.37 1.54
CA VAL A 169 -20.95 31.60 2.16
C VAL A 169 -20.82 32.40 3.46
N ALA A 170 -19.80 32.13 4.27
CA ALA A 170 -19.48 32.88 5.49
C ALA A 170 -19.21 34.36 5.17
N LEU A 171 -18.30 34.62 4.22
CA LEU A 171 -17.93 35.97 3.83
C LEU A 171 -19.07 36.74 3.19
N TYR A 172 -19.80 36.12 2.27
CA TYR A 172 -20.95 36.74 1.62
C TYR A 172 -21.99 37.19 2.66
N SER A 173 -22.27 36.34 3.64
CA SER A 173 -23.25 36.62 4.70
C SER A 173 -22.87 37.85 5.53
N PHE A 174 -21.58 38.07 5.75
CA PHE A 174 -21.09 39.18 6.57
C PHE A 174 -20.84 40.47 5.76
N HIS A 175 -20.23 40.39 4.58
CA HIS A 175 -19.87 41.58 3.78
C HIS A 175 -21.11 42.37 3.34
N ARG A 176 -22.24 41.67 3.20
CA ARG A 176 -23.56 42.23 2.91
C ARG A 176 -24.02 43.28 3.91
N GLU A 177 -23.67 43.16 5.19
CA GLU A 177 -24.08 44.13 6.21
C GLU A 177 -23.30 45.45 6.06
N ARG A 178 -22.00 45.33 5.79
CA ARG A 178 -21.12 46.48 5.50
C ARG A 178 -21.51 47.17 4.20
N LEU A 179 -21.85 46.41 3.15
CA LEU A 179 -22.38 46.94 1.89
C LEU A 179 -23.77 47.57 2.05
N SER A 180 -24.63 47.03 2.92
CA SER A 180 -25.94 47.64 3.21
C SER A 180 -25.85 48.96 3.98
N SER A 181 -24.75 49.19 4.72
CA SER A 181 -24.45 50.48 5.36
C SER A 181 -23.87 51.54 4.41
N LEU A 182 -23.33 51.12 3.26
CA LEU A 182 -22.83 52.02 2.21
C LEU A 182 -23.99 52.37 1.26
N ARG A 183 -24.55 53.59 1.39
CA ARG A 183 -25.68 54.14 0.60
C ARG A 183 -25.43 54.27 -0.92
N LEU A 184 -24.41 53.63 -1.49
CA LEU A 184 -23.89 53.93 -2.83
C LEU A 184 -24.45 53.09 -3.98
N PHE A 185 -25.33 52.10 -3.74
CA PHE A 185 -25.94 51.30 -4.81
C PHE A 185 -27.45 51.53 -4.93
N SER A 186 -27.85 52.67 -5.49
CA SER A 186 -29.26 53.00 -5.77
C SER A 186 -29.72 52.67 -7.20
N ARG A 187 -28.89 52.09 -8.07
CA ARG A 187 -29.17 52.07 -9.53
C ARG A 187 -29.43 50.73 -10.23
N GLY A 188 -29.69 49.63 -9.50
CA GLY A 188 -30.09 48.35 -10.13
C GLY A 188 -31.35 47.77 -9.49
N LYS A 189 -32.55 48.11 -9.98
CA LYS A 189 -33.83 47.68 -9.37
C LYS A 189 -34.18 46.22 -9.72
N GLU A 190 -33.77 45.76 -10.90
CA GLU A 190 -34.15 44.46 -11.47
C GLU A 190 -33.21 43.31 -11.01
N LEU A 191 -31.89 43.52 -11.02
CA LEU A 191 -30.91 42.64 -10.36
C LEU A 191 -31.19 42.46 -8.86
N LYS A 192 -31.79 43.47 -8.22
CA LYS A 192 -32.16 43.47 -6.80
C LYS A 192 -33.41 42.63 -6.51
N GLU A 193 -34.22 42.31 -7.52
CA GLU A 193 -35.44 41.51 -7.36
C GLU A 193 -35.15 40.02 -7.61
N ASN A 194 -34.39 39.70 -8.67
CA ASN A 194 -33.87 38.35 -8.89
C ASN A 194 -32.92 37.92 -7.77
N GLY A 195 -32.03 38.82 -7.32
CA GLY A 195 -31.19 38.59 -6.16
C GLY A 195 -31.98 38.41 -4.86
N ARG A 196 -33.19 38.99 -4.73
CA ARG A 196 -34.06 38.79 -3.55
C ARG A 196 -34.73 37.42 -3.55
N ARG A 197 -35.16 36.92 -4.72
CA ARG A 197 -35.73 35.57 -4.85
C ARG A 197 -34.69 34.49 -4.63
N LEU A 198 -33.52 34.61 -5.28
CA LEU A 198 -32.41 33.67 -5.07
C LEU A 198 -31.92 33.68 -3.61
N LYS A 199 -31.88 34.87 -2.99
CA LYS A 199 -31.60 35.06 -1.55
C LYS A 199 -32.59 34.32 -0.66
N GLY A 200 -33.89 34.42 -0.90
CA GLY A 200 -34.90 33.73 -0.08
C GLY A 200 -34.72 32.21 -0.09
N ILE A 201 -34.31 31.67 -1.23
CA ILE A 201 -34.04 30.24 -1.41
C ILE A 201 -32.72 29.84 -0.72
N LEU A 202 -31.62 30.54 -1.01
CA LEU A 202 -30.28 30.19 -0.51
C LEU A 202 -30.08 30.49 0.98
N THR A 203 -30.78 31.47 1.56
CA THR A 203 -30.70 31.79 3.00
C THR A 203 -31.81 31.16 3.82
N SER A 204 -32.64 30.30 3.22
CA SER A 204 -33.60 29.51 3.98
C SER A 204 -32.83 28.52 4.86
N PRO A 205 -33.02 28.54 6.20
CA PRO A 205 -32.36 27.59 7.10
C PRO A 205 -32.58 26.15 6.66
N LYS A 206 -33.78 25.85 6.15
CA LYS A 206 -34.15 24.51 5.66
C LYS A 206 -33.32 24.08 4.44
N VAL A 207 -33.10 24.99 3.49
CA VAL A 207 -32.31 24.70 2.28
C VAL A 207 -30.84 24.52 2.63
N LEU A 208 -30.30 25.39 3.50
CA LEU A 208 -28.91 25.29 3.94
C LEU A 208 -28.66 23.99 4.73
N THR A 209 -29.59 23.59 5.62
CA THR A 209 -29.50 22.31 6.34
C THR A 209 -29.55 21.12 5.40
N VAL A 210 -30.41 21.14 4.37
CA VAL A 210 -30.49 20.05 3.38
C VAL A 210 -29.21 19.96 2.55
N VAL A 211 -28.66 21.09 2.10
CA VAL A 211 -27.39 21.11 1.35
C VAL A 211 -26.24 20.62 2.23
N LEU A 212 -26.15 21.07 3.48
CA LEU A 212 -25.13 20.58 4.41
C LEU A 212 -25.30 19.10 4.72
N ALA A 213 -26.52 18.59 4.91
CA ALA A 213 -26.76 17.16 5.14
C ALA A 213 -26.39 16.32 3.91
N LEU A 214 -26.76 16.77 2.70
CA LEU A 214 -26.43 16.09 1.44
C LEU A 214 -24.93 16.06 1.15
N VAL A 215 -24.16 17.01 1.68
CA VAL A 215 -22.70 17.04 1.54
C VAL A 215 -22.03 16.24 2.65
N LEU A 216 -22.44 16.46 3.91
CA LEU A 216 -21.79 15.90 5.08
C LEU A 216 -22.10 14.41 5.28
N LEU A 217 -23.31 13.93 4.94
CA LEU A 217 -23.67 12.51 5.10
C LEU A 217 -22.90 11.60 4.14
N PRO A 218 -22.82 11.85 2.82
CA PRO A 218 -22.00 11.03 1.93
C PRO A 218 -20.51 11.15 2.26
N SER A 219 -20.05 12.35 2.64
CA SER A 219 -18.67 12.53 3.10
C SER A 219 -18.40 11.63 4.30
N SER A 220 -19.19 11.74 5.39
CA SER A 220 -19.08 10.90 6.60
C SER A 220 -19.21 9.40 6.33
N LEU A 221 -20.07 8.96 5.42
CA LEU A 221 -20.17 7.56 5.00
C LEU A 221 -18.89 7.06 4.31
N ALA A 222 -18.23 7.89 3.50
CA ALA A 222 -16.93 7.55 2.90
C ALA A 222 -15.81 7.41 3.95
N PHE A 223 -15.94 8.04 5.13
CA PHE A 223 -14.98 7.90 6.25
C PHE A 223 -15.16 6.60 7.06
N PHE A 224 -16.32 5.93 6.96
CA PHE A 224 -16.63 4.73 7.74
C PHE A 224 -16.34 3.43 6.99
N GLN A 225 -15.81 3.46 5.75
CA GLN A 225 -15.30 2.23 5.16
C GLN A 225 -14.10 1.74 5.98
N PRO A 226 -14.17 0.55 6.61
CA PRO A 226 -13.09 0.05 7.45
C PRO A 226 -11.82 -0.08 6.62
N TYR A 227 -10.71 0.48 7.10
CA TYR A 227 -9.35 0.23 6.59
C TYR A 227 -9.07 -1.27 6.42
N ASN A 228 -9.68 -2.11 7.26
CA ASN A 228 -9.58 -3.56 7.21
C ASN A 228 -10.24 -4.20 5.97
N GLN A 229 -11.12 -3.49 5.25
CA GLN A 229 -11.63 -3.96 3.94
C GLN A 229 -10.60 -3.77 2.82
N TRP A 230 -9.73 -2.76 2.90
CA TRP A 230 -8.68 -2.53 1.89
C TRP A 230 -7.54 -3.53 2.03
N ALA A 231 -7.18 -3.93 3.26
CA ALA A 231 -6.19 -4.99 3.50
C ALA A 231 -6.69 -6.39 3.07
N ARG A 232 -8.02 -6.58 2.94
CA ARG A 232 -8.67 -7.82 2.48
C ARG A 232 -9.24 -7.72 1.06
N ALA A 233 -9.01 -6.63 0.33
CA ALA A 233 -9.58 -6.44 -0.99
C ALA A 233 -8.94 -7.37 -2.04
N GLU A 234 -9.78 -8.22 -2.63
CA GLU A 234 -9.83 -8.68 -4.04
C GLU A 234 -8.57 -9.27 -4.70
N GLY A 235 -7.70 -9.96 -3.96
CA GLY A 235 -6.76 -10.92 -4.57
C GLY A 235 -7.14 -12.34 -4.21
N GLY A 236 -8.39 -12.72 -4.46
CA GLY A 236 -8.85 -14.10 -4.30
C GLY A 236 -8.05 -15.04 -5.20
N LYS A 237 -8.01 -16.31 -4.81
CA LYS A 237 -7.33 -17.35 -5.58
C LYS A 237 -7.82 -17.36 -7.03
N THR A 238 -6.89 -17.43 -7.97
CA THR A 238 -7.20 -17.68 -9.37
C THR A 238 -7.31 -19.18 -9.64
N ASP A 239 -8.32 -19.57 -10.42
CA ASP A 239 -8.40 -20.93 -10.96
C ASP A 239 -7.46 -21.12 -12.15
N GLU A 240 -6.93 -20.02 -12.73
CA GLU A 240 -5.98 -20.08 -13.84
C GLU A 240 -4.59 -20.54 -13.38
N PHE A 241 -3.95 -21.33 -14.22
CA PHE A 241 -2.56 -21.76 -14.01
C PHE A 241 -1.64 -21.00 -14.97
N TYR A 242 -0.51 -20.52 -14.43
CA TYR A 242 0.50 -19.79 -15.19
C TYR A 242 1.84 -20.51 -15.16
N THR A 243 2.43 -20.71 -16.34
CA THR A 243 3.80 -21.19 -16.50
C THR A 243 4.58 -20.25 -17.42
N GLY A 244 5.82 -19.95 -17.04
CA GLY A 244 6.58 -18.91 -17.71
C GLY A 244 8.05 -18.86 -17.36
N VAL A 245 8.69 -17.84 -17.93
CA VAL A 245 10.10 -17.53 -17.72
C VAL A 245 10.24 -16.09 -17.25
N SER A 246 11.17 -15.84 -16.34
CA SER A 246 11.57 -14.49 -15.99
C SER A 246 12.69 -14.02 -16.92
N PHE A 247 12.63 -12.76 -17.35
CA PHE A 247 13.61 -12.15 -18.20
C PHE A 247 14.47 -11.17 -17.42
N CYS A 248 15.73 -11.54 -17.21
CA CYS A 248 16.72 -10.72 -16.52
C CYS A 248 17.80 -10.15 -17.47
N GLY A 249 17.52 -10.13 -18.78
CA GLY A 249 18.37 -9.52 -19.79
C GLY A 249 18.31 -7.99 -19.78
N ARG A 250 18.96 -7.32 -20.74
CA ARG A 250 19.17 -5.87 -20.69
C ARG A 250 18.54 -5.09 -21.84
N THR A 251 18.03 -5.77 -22.88
CA THR A 251 17.45 -5.10 -24.06
C THR A 251 16.13 -5.75 -24.49
N ALA A 252 15.29 -4.97 -25.17
CA ALA A 252 14.02 -5.47 -25.71
C ALA A 252 14.23 -6.58 -26.75
N GLU A 253 15.29 -6.53 -27.56
CA GLU A 253 15.58 -7.58 -28.55
C GLU A 253 15.95 -8.92 -27.89
N GLN A 254 16.63 -8.89 -26.74
CA GLN A 254 16.89 -10.11 -25.97
C GLN A 254 15.58 -10.70 -25.44
N ALA A 255 14.67 -9.87 -24.92
CA ALA A 255 13.36 -10.32 -24.44
C ALA A 255 12.52 -10.90 -25.58
N LYS A 256 12.45 -10.22 -26.73
CA LYS A 256 11.72 -10.68 -27.92
C LYS A 256 12.19 -12.05 -28.39
N ARG A 257 13.51 -12.28 -28.47
CA ARG A 257 14.08 -13.59 -28.81
C ARG A 257 13.67 -14.68 -27.82
N LEU A 258 13.65 -14.37 -26.52
CA LEU A 258 13.21 -15.33 -25.51
C LEU A 258 11.71 -15.60 -25.65
N ILE A 259 10.87 -14.57 -25.81
CA ILE A 259 9.42 -14.70 -26.03
C ILE A 259 9.14 -15.58 -27.24
N ASP A 260 9.80 -15.34 -28.38
CA ASP A 260 9.65 -16.15 -29.58
C ASP A 260 10.01 -17.63 -29.35
N ARG A 261 10.97 -17.90 -28.46
CA ARG A 261 11.39 -19.27 -28.16
C ARG A 261 10.41 -20.02 -27.26
N VAL A 262 9.69 -19.31 -26.38
CA VAL A 262 8.90 -19.94 -25.29
C VAL A 262 7.38 -19.81 -25.45
N LYS A 263 6.88 -18.88 -26.28
CA LYS A 263 5.45 -18.53 -26.34
C LYS A 263 4.49 -19.68 -26.67
N ASP A 264 4.97 -20.76 -27.28
CA ASP A 264 4.14 -21.93 -27.62
C ASP A 264 3.96 -22.89 -26.44
N PHE A 265 4.75 -22.73 -25.37
CA PHE A 265 4.71 -23.55 -24.15
C PHE A 265 4.76 -22.75 -22.84
N THR A 266 4.45 -21.45 -22.91
CA THR A 266 4.24 -20.59 -21.75
C THR A 266 3.01 -19.72 -21.95
N ASN A 267 2.47 -19.18 -20.86
CA ASN A 267 1.36 -18.23 -20.90
C ASN A 267 1.60 -16.98 -20.04
N VAL A 268 2.72 -16.89 -19.34
CA VAL A 268 3.17 -15.69 -18.63
C VAL A 268 4.64 -15.38 -18.93
N PHE A 269 4.97 -14.10 -19.00
CA PHE A 269 6.33 -13.59 -19.14
C PHE A 269 6.62 -12.58 -18.03
N VAL A 270 7.65 -12.83 -17.23
CA VAL A 270 8.01 -11.93 -16.12
C VAL A 270 9.16 -11.03 -16.54
N VAL A 271 8.94 -9.73 -16.66
CA VAL A 271 10.00 -8.75 -16.97
C VAL A 271 10.79 -8.45 -15.69
N GLN A 272 11.72 -9.35 -15.34
CA GLN A 272 12.50 -9.31 -14.09
C GLN A 272 13.91 -8.75 -14.32
N SER A 273 13.99 -7.53 -14.85
CA SER A 273 15.27 -6.89 -15.18
C SER A 273 15.38 -5.49 -14.59
N LEU A 274 16.37 -5.31 -13.70
CA LEU A 274 16.63 -4.02 -13.08
C LEU A 274 16.97 -2.93 -14.11
N PRO A 275 17.85 -3.13 -15.13
CA PRO A 275 18.05 -2.12 -16.17
C PRO A 275 16.77 -1.76 -16.93
N ILE A 276 15.89 -2.73 -17.21
CA ILE A 276 14.63 -2.49 -17.92
C ILE A 276 13.61 -1.77 -17.03
N SER A 277 13.59 -2.03 -15.72
CA SER A 277 12.70 -1.32 -14.79
C SER A 277 12.99 0.19 -14.69
N TYR A 278 14.15 0.63 -15.19
CA TYR A 278 14.55 2.03 -15.30
C TYR A 278 14.32 2.64 -16.69
N ASP A 279 13.87 1.85 -17.67
CA ASP A 279 13.72 2.25 -19.06
C ASP A 279 12.25 2.04 -19.51
N GLU A 280 11.45 3.11 -19.41
CA GLU A 280 10.02 3.09 -19.74
C GLU A 280 9.75 2.62 -21.18
N GLU A 281 10.59 3.02 -22.13
CA GLU A 281 10.42 2.68 -23.54
C GLU A 281 10.68 1.20 -23.76
N ALA A 282 11.81 0.69 -23.24
CA ALA A 282 12.15 -0.73 -23.35
C ALA A 282 11.14 -1.61 -22.62
N LEU A 283 10.68 -1.21 -21.43
CA LEU A 283 9.66 -1.94 -20.68
C LEU A 283 8.35 -2.04 -21.48
N ASN A 284 7.86 -0.92 -22.01
CA ASN A 284 6.66 -0.89 -22.84
C ASN A 284 6.81 -1.76 -24.10
N GLU A 285 7.95 -1.67 -24.78
CA GLU A 285 8.22 -2.46 -25.98
C GLU A 285 8.19 -3.98 -25.70
N ILE A 286 8.74 -4.40 -24.56
CA ILE A 286 8.73 -5.81 -24.14
C ILE A 286 7.32 -6.26 -23.80
N CYS A 287 6.60 -5.49 -22.98
CA CYS A 287 5.23 -5.83 -22.56
C CYS A 287 4.27 -5.89 -23.75
N ASP A 288 4.32 -4.91 -24.66
CA ASP A 288 3.52 -4.92 -25.89
C ASP A 288 3.78 -6.16 -26.73
N TYR A 289 5.05 -6.54 -26.88
CA TYR A 289 5.43 -7.70 -27.67
C TYR A 289 4.98 -9.02 -27.02
N ALA A 290 5.13 -9.15 -25.71
CA ALA A 290 4.67 -10.32 -24.96
C ALA A 290 3.15 -10.49 -25.07
N VAL A 291 2.39 -9.42 -24.86
CA VAL A 291 0.92 -9.42 -24.96
C VAL A 291 0.46 -9.70 -26.39
N ALA A 292 1.09 -9.09 -27.39
CA ALA A 292 0.81 -9.38 -28.80
C ALA A 292 1.14 -10.84 -29.18
N SER A 293 2.04 -11.49 -28.43
CA SER A 293 2.37 -12.91 -28.56
C SER A 293 1.43 -13.83 -27.76
N GLY A 294 0.41 -13.28 -27.11
CA GLY A 294 -0.60 -14.03 -26.35
C GLY A 294 -0.28 -14.24 -24.87
N LEU A 295 0.89 -13.78 -24.41
CA LEU A 295 1.36 -13.97 -23.02
C LEU A 295 0.77 -12.90 -22.09
N SER A 296 0.52 -13.29 -20.85
CA SER A 296 0.30 -12.34 -19.76
C SER A 296 1.66 -11.85 -19.22
N VAL A 297 1.69 -10.70 -18.55
CA VAL A 297 2.93 -10.06 -18.07
C VAL A 297 2.89 -9.75 -16.58
N ILE A 298 4.02 -10.00 -15.92
CA ILE A 298 4.33 -9.51 -14.57
C ILE A 298 5.58 -8.64 -14.70
N VAL A 299 5.60 -7.45 -14.09
CA VAL A 299 6.73 -6.53 -14.21
C VAL A 299 7.44 -6.36 -12.88
N TYR A 300 8.77 -6.44 -12.90
CA TYR A 300 9.59 -6.23 -11.71
C TYR A 300 9.89 -4.75 -11.45
N PHE A 301 9.69 -4.34 -10.21
CA PHE A 301 10.22 -3.10 -9.66
C PHE A 301 10.90 -3.39 -8.31
N SER A 302 12.16 -2.99 -8.17
CA SER A 302 12.87 -3.10 -6.89
C SER A 302 12.31 -2.12 -5.86
N ILE A 303 12.07 -0.89 -6.30
CA ILE A 303 11.42 0.23 -5.62
C ILE A 303 10.80 1.13 -6.70
N PHE A 304 9.85 1.98 -6.34
CA PHE A 304 9.36 3.03 -7.24
C PHE A 304 10.21 4.31 -7.11
N ASP A 305 11.35 4.33 -7.78
CA ASP A 305 12.30 5.44 -7.76
C ASP A 305 12.26 6.32 -9.01
N GLU A 306 11.61 5.87 -10.09
CA GLU A 306 11.41 6.67 -11.28
C GLU A 306 10.03 7.35 -11.30
N TYR A 307 10.01 8.62 -11.69
CA TYR A 307 8.79 9.44 -11.68
C TYR A 307 7.67 8.89 -12.59
N TRP A 308 8.04 8.10 -13.59
CA TRP A 308 7.11 7.52 -14.56
C TRP A 308 6.48 6.21 -14.09
N GLN A 309 7.14 5.43 -13.22
CA GLN A 309 6.67 4.09 -12.82
C GLN A 309 5.28 4.14 -12.19
N ILE A 310 5.01 5.12 -11.33
CA ILE A 310 3.69 5.27 -10.70
C ILE A 310 2.60 5.59 -11.74
N ASN A 311 2.88 6.52 -12.66
CA ASN A 311 1.92 6.87 -13.74
C ASN A 311 1.76 5.70 -14.73
N TRP A 312 2.81 4.92 -14.93
CA TRP A 312 2.82 3.76 -15.79
C TRP A 312 1.84 2.70 -15.28
N LEU A 313 1.80 2.47 -13.96
CA LEU A 313 0.81 1.57 -13.33
C LEU A 313 -0.63 1.97 -13.63
N ASP A 314 -0.93 3.29 -13.59
CA ASP A 314 -2.28 3.80 -13.89
C ASP A 314 -2.68 3.55 -15.36
N SER A 315 -1.71 3.42 -16.25
CA SER A 315 -1.93 3.16 -17.67
C SER A 315 -1.84 1.68 -18.07
N ALA A 316 -1.18 0.84 -17.25
CA ALA A 316 -0.88 -0.55 -17.57
C ALA A 316 -2.16 -1.38 -17.75
N GLU A 317 -3.11 -1.25 -16.81
CA GLU A 317 -4.41 -1.93 -16.89
C GLU A 317 -5.21 -1.47 -18.12
N ALA A 318 -5.23 -0.17 -18.42
CA ALA A 318 -5.90 0.34 -19.62
C ALA A 318 -5.26 -0.16 -20.92
N ARG A 319 -3.93 -0.39 -20.92
CA ARG A 319 -3.16 -0.79 -22.09
C ARG A 319 -3.23 -2.28 -22.37
N TRP A 320 -3.09 -3.12 -21.34
CA TRP A 320 -2.99 -4.57 -21.50
C TRP A 320 -4.16 -5.35 -20.86
N GLY A 321 -5.06 -4.68 -20.14
CA GLY A 321 -6.21 -5.30 -19.50
C GLY A 321 -5.81 -6.46 -18.59
N GLU A 322 -6.56 -7.56 -18.70
CA GLU A 322 -6.35 -8.80 -17.95
C GLU A 322 -5.00 -9.48 -18.25
N LYS A 323 -4.28 -9.06 -19.30
CA LYS A 323 -2.92 -9.57 -19.58
C LYS A 323 -1.87 -8.94 -18.68
N PHE A 324 -2.13 -7.80 -18.04
CA PHE A 324 -1.26 -7.28 -16.99
C PHE A 324 -1.64 -7.91 -15.65
N LEU A 325 -0.83 -8.87 -15.19
CA LEU A 325 -1.13 -9.62 -13.97
C LEU A 325 -0.72 -8.88 -12.69
N GLY A 326 0.20 -7.92 -12.78
CA GLY A 326 0.63 -7.07 -11.67
C GLY A 326 2.15 -6.90 -11.59
N VAL A 327 2.64 -6.63 -10.38
CA VAL A 327 4.02 -6.19 -10.13
C VAL A 327 4.74 -7.17 -9.22
N TYR A 328 5.88 -7.69 -9.67
CA TYR A 328 6.87 -8.33 -8.81
C TYR A 328 7.62 -7.22 -8.07
N LEU A 329 7.40 -7.11 -6.77
CA LEU A 329 7.95 -6.04 -5.93
C LEU A 329 8.93 -6.60 -4.90
N PHE A 330 10.11 -5.98 -4.80
CA PHE A 330 11.22 -6.36 -3.92
C PHE A 330 11.82 -7.74 -4.20
N ASP A 331 13.11 -7.89 -3.86
CA ASP A 331 13.85 -9.13 -4.04
C ASP A 331 14.04 -9.79 -2.66
N GLU A 332 13.44 -10.97 -2.46
CA GLU A 332 13.68 -11.89 -1.33
C GLU A 332 13.64 -11.26 0.08
N PRO A 333 12.56 -10.52 0.43
CA PRO A 333 12.49 -9.84 1.72
C PRO A 333 12.68 -10.73 2.96
N GLY A 334 12.01 -11.88 3.02
CA GLY A 334 12.10 -12.88 4.07
C GLY A 334 13.48 -13.53 4.15
N GLY A 335 14.04 -13.90 3.01
CA GLY A 335 15.38 -14.44 2.89
C GLY A 335 16.44 -13.45 3.37
N LEU A 336 16.40 -12.21 2.86
CA LEU A 336 17.27 -11.12 3.30
C LEU A 336 17.13 -10.82 4.79
N GLN A 337 15.95 -11.01 5.38
CA GLN A 337 15.76 -10.87 6.83
C GLN A 337 16.55 -11.93 7.60
N LEU A 338 16.67 -13.16 7.09
CA LEU A 338 17.46 -14.21 7.72
C LEU A 338 18.96 -14.03 7.51
N ASP A 339 19.37 -13.59 6.32
CA ASP A 339 20.79 -13.45 5.95
C ASP A 339 21.43 -12.17 6.45
N ARG A 340 20.64 -11.09 6.46
CA ARG A 340 21.09 -9.74 6.77
C ARG A 340 20.10 -9.07 7.73
N PRO A 341 19.87 -9.67 8.90
CA PRO A 341 18.89 -9.18 9.85
C PRO A 341 19.14 -7.72 10.27
N GLU A 342 20.37 -7.23 10.17
CA GLU A 342 20.72 -5.83 10.43
C GLU A 342 20.28 -4.84 9.34
N GLN A 343 20.01 -5.30 8.11
CA GLN A 343 19.57 -4.48 6.98
C GLN A 343 18.06 -4.32 6.96
N ILE A 344 17.33 -5.41 7.23
CA ILE A 344 15.87 -5.42 7.31
C ILE A 344 15.48 -5.42 8.80
N GLY A 345 14.80 -4.36 9.24
CA GLY A 345 14.21 -4.31 10.58
C GLY A 345 15.16 -3.94 11.74
N ARG A 346 16.27 -3.22 11.52
CA ARG A 346 17.07 -2.68 12.65
C ARG A 346 16.46 -1.38 13.20
N PRO A 347 15.95 -1.35 14.45
CA PRO A 347 15.64 -0.09 15.11
C PRO A 347 16.88 0.80 15.21
N PRO A 348 16.75 2.11 14.98
CA PRO A 348 17.74 3.07 15.44
C PRO A 348 17.83 3.00 16.98
N GLY A 349 18.78 2.22 17.50
CA GLY A 349 19.11 2.16 18.93
C GLY A 349 18.25 1.23 19.82
N GLY A 350 17.41 0.37 19.24
CA GLY A 350 16.60 -0.60 20.00
C GLY A 350 17.22 -2.00 20.05
N SER A 351 17.06 -2.70 21.18
CA SER A 351 17.28 -4.15 21.27
C SER A 351 15.99 -4.88 20.86
N ILE A 352 16.11 -5.93 20.06
CA ILE A 352 15.02 -6.87 19.79
C ILE A 352 15.17 -7.98 20.83
N ALA A 353 14.22 -8.07 21.76
CA ALA A 353 14.33 -9.00 22.89
C ALA A 353 13.63 -10.33 22.62
N GLU A 354 12.54 -10.30 21.84
CA GLU A 354 11.65 -11.44 21.63
C GLU A 354 11.28 -11.64 20.16
N TYR A 355 10.68 -12.79 19.81
CA TYR A 355 10.27 -13.10 18.45
C TYR A 355 9.17 -12.18 17.93
N SER A 356 8.26 -11.77 18.81
CA SER A 356 7.20 -10.80 18.51
C SER A 356 7.77 -9.44 18.13
N ASP A 357 8.86 -8.99 18.77
CA ASP A 357 9.57 -7.78 18.36
C ASP A 357 10.10 -7.94 16.94
N ALA A 358 10.78 -9.06 16.63
CA ALA A 358 11.34 -9.30 15.31
C ALA A 358 10.27 -9.36 14.20
N ALA A 359 9.16 -10.05 14.45
CA ALA A 359 8.03 -10.10 13.53
C ALA A 359 7.42 -8.71 13.32
N ASN A 360 7.15 -7.98 14.40
CA ASN A 360 6.67 -6.60 14.34
C ASN A 360 7.65 -5.72 13.56
N TRP A 361 8.96 -5.92 13.70
CA TRP A 361 9.98 -5.19 12.95
C TRP A 361 10.00 -5.54 11.47
N PHE A 362 9.82 -6.81 11.11
CA PHE A 362 9.66 -7.23 9.73
C PHE A 362 8.45 -6.52 9.10
N TYR A 363 7.28 -6.60 9.74
CA TYR A 363 6.07 -5.91 9.29
C TYR A 363 6.27 -4.41 9.19
N ASN A 364 6.75 -3.81 10.26
CA ASN A 364 7.07 -2.39 10.31
C ASN A 364 8.16 -2.00 9.32
N GLY A 365 9.01 -2.90 8.83
CA GLY A 365 9.99 -2.64 7.80
C GLY A 365 9.32 -2.20 6.50
N PHE A 366 8.32 -2.98 6.06
CA PHE A 366 7.47 -2.68 4.90
C PHE A 366 6.59 -1.45 5.15
N TRP A 367 6.12 -1.28 6.39
CA TRP A 367 5.21 -0.20 6.75
C TRP A 367 5.88 1.07 7.27
N ASN A 368 7.20 1.14 7.51
CA ASN A 368 7.87 2.31 8.13
C ASN A 368 9.02 2.95 7.34
N TYR A 369 9.65 2.25 6.39
CA TYR A 369 10.75 2.79 5.57
C TYR A 369 10.27 3.27 4.19
N ARG A 370 11.16 3.77 3.31
CA ARG A 370 10.79 4.30 1.96
C ARG A 370 9.91 3.34 1.15
N THR A 371 10.04 2.04 1.41
CA THR A 371 9.20 0.94 0.90
C THR A 371 7.71 1.06 1.23
N ARG A 372 7.34 1.92 2.21
CA ARG A 372 5.97 2.32 2.61
C ARG A 372 5.06 2.65 1.44
N SER A 373 5.60 3.36 0.45
CA SER A 373 4.80 3.82 -0.67
C SER A 373 4.46 2.67 -1.57
N ASP A 374 5.33 1.69 -1.75
CA ASP A 374 5.30 0.91 -2.98
C ASP A 374 4.24 -0.19 -2.91
N LEU A 375 4.32 -1.07 -1.90
CA LEU A 375 3.30 -2.10 -1.72
C LEU A 375 1.92 -1.48 -1.44
N ARG A 376 1.87 -0.41 -0.64
CA ARG A 376 0.63 0.33 -0.38
C ARG A 376 0.07 0.95 -1.67
N MET A 377 0.90 1.53 -2.52
CA MET A 377 0.47 2.14 -3.79
C MET A 377 -0.11 1.10 -4.74
N LEU A 378 0.43 -0.12 -4.77
CA LEU A 378 -0.16 -1.24 -5.50
C LEU A 378 -1.54 -1.59 -4.95
N LYS A 379 -1.67 -1.72 -3.62
CA LYS A 379 -2.98 -1.99 -2.98
C LYS A 379 -4.01 -0.91 -3.24
N MET A 380 -3.61 0.36 -3.21
CA MET A 380 -4.51 1.47 -3.49
C MET A 380 -5.03 1.47 -4.94
N ARG A 381 -4.31 0.81 -5.85
CA ARG A 381 -4.66 0.66 -7.26
C ARG A 381 -5.29 -0.68 -7.60
N SER A 382 -5.53 -1.54 -6.60
CA SER A 382 -5.96 -2.93 -6.81
C SER A 382 -5.02 -3.72 -7.74
N ILE A 383 -3.73 -3.40 -7.75
CA ILE A 383 -2.72 -4.12 -8.54
C ILE A 383 -2.13 -5.23 -7.68
N LYS A 384 -2.12 -6.46 -8.20
CA LYS A 384 -1.51 -7.60 -7.51
C LYS A 384 -0.01 -7.39 -7.30
N ALA A 385 0.43 -7.64 -6.08
CA ALA A 385 1.84 -7.65 -5.69
C ALA A 385 2.36 -9.08 -5.59
N TYR A 386 3.41 -9.38 -6.33
CA TYR A 386 4.14 -10.65 -6.31
C TYR A 386 5.48 -10.46 -5.64
N VAL A 387 5.99 -11.53 -5.04
CA VAL A 387 7.37 -11.62 -4.55
C VAL A 387 7.86 -13.04 -4.74
N SER A 388 9.17 -13.25 -4.83
CA SER A 388 9.75 -14.57 -4.58
C SER A 388 10.66 -14.54 -3.38
N ASP A 389 10.69 -15.65 -2.67
CA ASP A 389 11.47 -15.80 -1.45
C ASP A 389 11.91 -17.24 -1.26
N TYR A 390 12.91 -17.46 -0.41
CA TYR A 390 13.36 -18.78 0.02
C TYR A 390 13.06 -19.06 1.50
N ALA A 391 12.42 -18.13 2.22
CA ALA A 391 11.94 -18.37 3.58
C ALA A 391 10.83 -17.39 4.00
N LEU A 392 10.26 -17.60 5.19
CA LEU A 392 9.35 -16.66 5.85
C LEU A 392 8.06 -16.29 5.06
N TYR A 393 7.59 -17.17 4.18
CA TYR A 393 6.42 -16.95 3.31
C TYR A 393 5.15 -16.48 4.04
N TRP A 394 4.90 -16.98 5.26
CA TRP A 394 3.80 -16.52 6.09
C TRP A 394 3.84 -15.02 6.34
N PHE A 395 5.04 -14.51 6.61
CA PHE A 395 5.28 -13.11 6.90
C PHE A 395 5.17 -12.25 5.65
N ASP A 396 5.51 -12.78 4.47
CA ASP A 396 5.27 -12.11 3.18
C ASP A 396 3.76 -11.88 2.93
N TYR A 397 2.92 -12.89 3.16
CA TYR A 397 1.47 -12.69 3.07
C TYR A 397 0.96 -11.71 4.12
N ASN A 398 1.50 -11.75 5.34
CA ASN A 398 1.08 -10.84 6.40
C ASN A 398 1.44 -9.37 6.10
N VAL A 399 2.56 -9.09 5.41
CA VAL A 399 2.87 -7.71 4.95
C VAL A 399 1.98 -7.26 3.79
N GLY A 400 1.39 -8.21 3.06
CA GLY A 400 0.33 -7.96 2.10
C GLY A 400 0.62 -8.36 0.67
N TYR A 401 1.58 -9.25 0.38
CA TYR A 401 1.69 -9.78 -0.99
C TYR A 401 0.45 -10.60 -1.39
N ASP A 402 0.09 -10.57 -2.68
CA ASP A 402 -1.04 -11.32 -3.23
C ASP A 402 -0.61 -12.71 -3.71
N ALA A 403 0.65 -12.85 -4.14
CA ALA A 403 1.26 -14.14 -4.44
C ALA A 403 2.73 -14.18 -4.04
N VAL A 404 3.15 -15.33 -3.50
CA VAL A 404 4.53 -15.61 -3.13
C VAL A 404 5.03 -16.79 -3.98
N PHE A 405 6.19 -16.63 -4.58
CA PHE A 405 6.88 -17.69 -5.33
C PHE A 405 7.97 -18.30 -4.45
N VAL A 406 7.83 -19.57 -4.12
CA VAL A 406 8.89 -20.35 -3.47
C VAL A 406 10.07 -20.45 -4.43
N GLN A 407 11.22 -19.97 -4.00
CA GLN A 407 12.46 -20.19 -4.72
C GLN A 407 12.89 -21.65 -4.59
N VAL A 408 12.81 -22.36 -5.70
CA VAL A 408 13.26 -23.75 -5.80
C VAL A 408 14.64 -23.75 -6.40
N GLY A 409 15.62 -24.11 -5.58
CA GLY A 409 17.02 -24.06 -5.94
C GLY A 409 17.88 -24.50 -4.76
N TRP A 410 19.19 -24.36 -4.92
CA TRP A 410 20.18 -24.82 -3.95
C TRP A 410 19.91 -26.26 -3.45
N ASN A 411 20.36 -26.60 -2.24
CA ASN A 411 20.11 -27.88 -1.60
C ASN A 411 18.95 -27.81 -0.58
N GLN A 412 17.93 -27.01 -0.85
CA GLN A 412 16.75 -26.89 0.01
C GLN A 412 15.79 -28.07 -0.18
N SER A 413 15.01 -28.38 0.86
CA SER A 413 13.96 -29.40 0.78
C SER A 413 12.74 -28.83 0.04
N ARG A 414 12.56 -29.20 -1.23
CA ARG A 414 11.48 -28.67 -2.08
C ARG A 414 10.10 -28.84 -1.44
N GLN A 415 9.79 -30.06 -0.99
CA GLN A 415 8.49 -30.37 -0.38
C GLN A 415 8.24 -29.58 0.91
N LEU A 416 9.28 -29.32 1.72
CA LEU A 416 9.15 -28.54 2.95
C LEU A 416 8.78 -27.08 2.65
N HIS A 417 9.48 -26.45 1.70
CA HIS A 417 9.21 -25.05 1.34
C HIS A 417 7.87 -24.88 0.62
N ILE A 418 7.49 -25.87 -0.21
CA ILE A 418 6.13 -25.94 -0.78
C ILE A 418 5.07 -26.03 0.32
N ALA A 419 5.25 -26.91 1.31
CA ALA A 419 4.30 -27.05 2.43
C ALA A 419 4.17 -25.76 3.27
N LEU A 420 5.27 -25.05 3.50
CA LEU A 420 5.28 -23.75 4.19
C LEU A 420 4.52 -22.67 3.40
N CYS A 421 4.82 -22.51 2.11
CA CYS A 421 4.22 -21.45 1.30
C CYS A 421 2.75 -21.74 1.01
N ARG A 422 2.41 -22.98 0.62
CA ARG A 422 1.03 -23.39 0.38
C ARG A 422 0.18 -23.28 1.64
N GLY A 423 0.69 -23.69 2.79
CA GLY A 423 0.02 -23.53 4.08
C GLY A 423 -0.30 -22.06 4.37
N ALA A 424 0.66 -21.17 4.18
CA ALA A 424 0.43 -19.73 4.31
C ALA A 424 -0.63 -19.23 3.31
N ALA A 425 -0.47 -19.53 2.02
CA ALA A 425 -1.38 -19.10 0.96
C ALA A 425 -2.82 -19.58 1.21
N ASN A 426 -3.00 -20.82 1.68
CA ASN A 426 -4.29 -21.39 2.05
C ASN A 426 -4.95 -20.65 3.22
N MET A 427 -4.17 -20.25 4.22
CA MET A 427 -4.69 -19.51 5.38
C MET A 427 -5.06 -18.07 5.05
N TYR A 428 -4.30 -17.42 4.16
CA TYR A 428 -4.59 -16.05 3.70
C TYR A 428 -5.55 -15.98 2.51
N ASP A 429 -5.98 -17.13 1.95
CA ASP A 429 -6.79 -17.24 0.75
C ASP A 429 -6.18 -16.53 -0.47
N ARG A 430 -4.88 -16.80 -0.69
CA ARG A 430 -4.05 -16.15 -1.71
C ARG A 430 -3.46 -17.16 -2.69
N ASP A 431 -2.99 -16.63 -3.82
CA ASP A 431 -2.27 -17.39 -4.83
C ASP A 431 -0.84 -17.69 -4.37
N TRP A 432 -0.23 -18.76 -4.85
CA TRP A 432 1.19 -19.06 -4.63
C TRP A 432 1.80 -19.79 -5.82
N GLY A 433 3.11 -19.93 -5.86
CA GLY A 433 3.77 -20.77 -6.85
C GLY A 433 5.23 -21.03 -6.54
N VAL A 434 5.97 -21.44 -7.56
CA VAL A 434 7.42 -21.62 -7.48
C VAL A 434 8.13 -20.77 -8.54
N ILE A 435 9.35 -20.35 -8.22
CA ILE A 435 10.33 -19.90 -9.19
C ILE A 435 11.58 -20.78 -9.09
N VAL A 436 11.86 -21.58 -10.12
CA VAL A 436 13.08 -22.38 -10.19
C VAL A 436 14.25 -21.44 -10.45
N THR A 437 15.23 -21.44 -9.55
CA THR A 437 16.31 -20.46 -9.51
C THR A 437 17.68 -21.12 -9.33
N TRP A 438 18.66 -20.37 -8.84
CA TRP A 438 20.04 -20.80 -8.72
C TRP A 438 20.19 -22.07 -7.86
N THR A 439 20.81 -23.09 -8.45
CA THR A 439 21.25 -24.31 -7.77
C THR A 439 22.76 -24.31 -7.52
N TYR A 440 23.53 -23.69 -8.40
CA TYR A 440 24.99 -23.66 -8.35
C TYR A 440 25.52 -22.22 -8.37
N SER A 441 26.66 -21.98 -7.70
CA SER A 441 27.35 -20.68 -7.73
C SER A 441 28.21 -20.47 -8.99
N THR A 442 28.32 -21.49 -9.83
CA THR A 442 29.01 -21.49 -11.11
C THR A 442 28.12 -22.11 -12.18
N GLN A 443 28.43 -21.88 -13.46
CA GLN A 443 27.73 -22.52 -14.57
C GLN A 443 27.58 -24.04 -14.35
N PRO A 444 26.40 -24.64 -14.56
CA PRO A 444 25.21 -24.10 -15.27
C PRO A 444 24.31 -23.12 -14.49
N TYR A 445 24.64 -22.79 -13.23
CA TYR A 445 23.88 -21.92 -12.31
C TYR A 445 22.50 -22.47 -11.90
N ILE A 446 21.71 -22.99 -12.83
CA ILE A 446 20.42 -23.67 -12.58
C ILE A 446 20.61 -25.20 -12.59
N GLU A 447 19.64 -25.92 -12.06
CA GLU A 447 19.57 -27.39 -12.08
C GLU A 447 19.37 -27.95 -13.50
N SER A 448 19.51 -29.27 -13.67
CA SER A 448 19.35 -29.92 -14.98
C SER A 448 17.91 -29.82 -15.50
N GLY A 449 17.71 -30.05 -16.81
CA GLY A 449 16.36 -30.08 -17.40
C GLY A 449 15.44 -31.13 -16.76
N GLU A 450 15.97 -32.29 -16.36
CA GLU A 450 15.19 -33.34 -15.67
C GLU A 450 14.76 -32.90 -14.27
N GLU A 451 15.66 -32.30 -13.48
CA GLU A 451 15.34 -31.76 -12.16
C GLU A 451 14.30 -30.63 -12.28
N LEU A 452 14.47 -29.70 -13.23
CA LEU A 452 13.53 -28.62 -13.50
C LEU A 452 12.12 -29.14 -13.82
N TYR A 453 12.03 -30.15 -14.70
CA TYR A 453 10.75 -30.78 -15.01
C TYR A 453 10.10 -31.38 -13.75
N ASN A 454 10.87 -32.09 -12.93
CA ASN A 454 10.37 -32.71 -11.70
C ASN A 454 9.91 -31.68 -10.67
N ASP A 455 10.66 -30.59 -10.48
CA ASP A 455 10.32 -29.51 -9.54
C ASP A 455 9.09 -28.73 -10.02
N ALA A 456 8.93 -28.54 -11.34
CA ALA A 456 7.72 -27.97 -11.94
C ALA A 456 6.47 -28.86 -11.73
N VAL A 457 6.59 -30.18 -11.98
CA VAL A 457 5.51 -31.15 -11.74
C VAL A 457 5.16 -31.21 -10.26
N LEU A 458 6.16 -31.25 -9.38
CA LEU A 458 5.95 -31.25 -7.93
C LEU A 458 5.12 -30.04 -7.49
N ALA A 459 5.50 -28.83 -7.92
CA ALA A 459 4.75 -27.63 -7.59
C ALA A 459 3.31 -27.66 -8.12
N TYR A 460 3.13 -28.06 -9.38
CA TYR A 460 1.82 -28.16 -10.03
C TYR A 460 0.89 -29.13 -9.32
N ASP A 461 1.36 -30.34 -9.03
CA ASP A 461 0.60 -31.39 -8.35
C ASP A 461 0.28 -31.02 -6.88
N ASN A 462 1.07 -30.12 -6.28
CA ASN A 462 0.79 -29.55 -4.96
C ASN A 462 -0.19 -28.37 -5.01
N GLY A 463 -0.67 -27.96 -6.18
CA GLY A 463 -1.69 -26.93 -6.35
C GLY A 463 -1.16 -25.52 -6.58
N ALA A 464 0.08 -25.35 -7.03
CA ALA A 464 0.62 -24.05 -7.39
C ALA A 464 -0.24 -23.35 -8.47
N ASN A 465 -0.34 -22.02 -8.39
CA ASN A 465 -0.92 -21.17 -9.44
C ASN A 465 0.14 -20.75 -10.46
N TYR A 466 1.42 -20.72 -10.05
CA TYR A 466 2.53 -20.26 -10.87
C TYR A 466 3.70 -21.26 -10.84
N VAL A 467 4.28 -21.55 -12.00
CA VAL A 467 5.60 -22.18 -12.15
C VAL A 467 6.44 -21.30 -13.06
N LEU A 468 7.46 -20.67 -12.50
CA LEU A 468 8.32 -19.72 -13.21
C LEU A 468 9.75 -20.23 -13.25
N ILE A 469 10.47 -19.96 -14.33
CA ILE A 469 11.90 -20.28 -14.43
C ILE A 469 12.71 -18.99 -14.44
N PHE A 470 13.63 -18.84 -13.48
CA PHE A 470 14.49 -17.67 -13.34
C PHE A 470 15.62 -17.70 -14.37
N ASN A 471 15.83 -16.61 -15.12
CA ASN A 471 16.81 -16.58 -16.21
C ASN A 471 17.91 -15.52 -16.01
N TYR A 472 18.82 -15.77 -15.06
CA TYR A 472 19.97 -14.92 -14.77
C TYR A 472 21.20 -15.74 -14.35
N PRO A 473 22.44 -15.43 -14.80
CA PRO A 473 22.83 -14.22 -15.53
C PRO A 473 22.58 -14.27 -17.04
N TYR A 474 22.26 -13.10 -17.62
CA TYR A 474 22.24 -12.92 -19.06
C TYR A 474 23.65 -12.54 -19.56
N ALA A 475 24.46 -13.53 -19.91
CA ALA A 475 25.77 -13.29 -20.54
C ALA A 475 25.59 -12.64 -21.92
N SER A 476 26.55 -11.81 -22.35
CA SER A 476 26.44 -11.04 -23.61
C SER A 476 26.39 -11.91 -24.87
N ASN A 477 26.91 -13.14 -24.81
CA ASN A 477 26.90 -14.12 -25.90
C ASN A 477 25.79 -15.18 -25.75
N ALA A 478 25.04 -15.18 -24.65
CA ALA A 478 23.98 -16.15 -24.43
C ALA A 478 22.73 -15.81 -25.26
N THR A 479 22.22 -16.79 -26.00
CA THR A 479 21.01 -16.61 -26.81
C THR A 479 19.77 -16.44 -25.94
N TYR A 480 19.66 -17.27 -24.89
CA TYR A 480 18.50 -17.34 -23.99
C TYR A 480 18.89 -17.22 -22.50
N GLY A 481 19.95 -16.47 -22.19
CA GLY A 481 20.45 -16.32 -20.82
C GLY A 481 21.13 -17.59 -20.31
N ILE A 482 20.72 -18.10 -19.15
CA ILE A 482 21.25 -19.38 -18.61
C ILE A 482 20.53 -20.62 -19.16
N LEU A 483 19.41 -20.44 -19.85
CA LEU A 483 18.61 -21.56 -20.33
C LEU A 483 19.26 -22.22 -21.55
N GLU A 484 19.66 -23.47 -21.35
CA GLU A 484 20.07 -24.40 -22.40
C GLU A 484 18.85 -25.12 -23.02
N GLU A 485 19.07 -25.84 -24.12
CA GLU A 485 17.99 -26.52 -24.85
C GLU A 485 17.26 -27.57 -23.99
N GLU A 486 17.97 -28.27 -23.10
CA GLU A 486 17.37 -29.23 -22.18
C GLU A 486 16.36 -28.59 -21.21
N HIS A 487 16.59 -27.34 -20.79
CA HIS A 487 15.66 -26.60 -19.94
C HIS A 487 14.42 -26.18 -20.72
N LEU A 488 14.61 -25.74 -21.98
CA LEU A 488 13.50 -25.36 -22.86
C LEU A 488 12.64 -26.57 -23.24
N GLU A 489 13.26 -27.74 -23.45
CA GLU A 489 12.56 -29.01 -23.63
C GLU A 489 11.78 -29.41 -22.38
N ALA A 490 12.39 -29.30 -21.19
CA ALA A 490 11.73 -29.56 -19.91
C ALA A 490 10.49 -28.68 -19.69
N MET A 491 10.59 -27.38 -19.99
CA MET A 491 9.44 -26.45 -19.94
C MET A 491 8.34 -26.85 -20.93
N SER A 492 8.69 -27.26 -22.16
CA SER A 492 7.73 -27.75 -23.15
C SER A 492 7.04 -29.03 -22.69
N ASN A 493 7.80 -29.98 -22.14
CA ASN A 493 7.28 -31.24 -21.61
C ASN A 493 6.35 -30.99 -20.42
N PHE A 494 6.71 -30.06 -19.52
CA PHE A 494 5.86 -29.65 -18.41
C PHE A 494 4.56 -29.00 -18.90
N TRP A 495 4.61 -28.13 -19.91
CA TRP A 495 3.41 -27.56 -20.51
C TRP A 495 2.46 -28.65 -21.03
N ASP A 496 2.98 -29.64 -21.72
CA ASP A 496 2.17 -30.77 -22.19
C ASP A 496 1.66 -31.66 -21.05
N TYR A 497 2.42 -31.81 -19.96
CA TYR A 497 1.96 -32.45 -18.73
C TYR A 497 0.72 -31.75 -18.16
N THR A 498 0.71 -30.41 -18.06
CA THR A 498 -0.44 -29.67 -17.51
C THR A 498 -1.71 -29.78 -18.35
N LYS A 499 -1.60 -29.99 -19.67
CA LYS A 499 -2.75 -30.24 -20.55
C LYS A 499 -3.33 -31.65 -20.36
N GLN A 500 -2.47 -32.62 -20.05
CA GLN A 500 -2.84 -34.02 -19.89
C GLN A 500 -3.31 -34.34 -18.47
N ASN A 501 -2.87 -33.54 -17.49
CA ASN A 501 -3.15 -33.73 -16.07
C ASN A 501 -3.77 -32.44 -15.52
N PRO A 502 -5.09 -32.23 -15.68
CA PRO A 502 -5.76 -31.08 -15.08
C PRO A 502 -5.48 -31.02 -13.57
N ARG A 503 -5.15 -29.83 -13.07
CA ARG A 503 -4.81 -29.59 -11.66
C ARG A 503 -5.87 -30.22 -10.74
N PRO A 504 -5.48 -31.00 -9.72
CA PRO A 504 -6.43 -31.58 -8.80
C PRO A 504 -7.27 -30.47 -8.14
N ASN A 505 -8.57 -30.70 -8.01
CA ASN A 505 -9.40 -29.91 -7.09
C ASN A 505 -8.77 -29.99 -5.69
N GLU A 506 -8.98 -28.96 -4.85
CA GLU A 506 -8.42 -28.82 -3.50
C GLU A 506 -8.13 -30.15 -2.82
N VAL A 507 -6.95 -30.26 -2.19
CA VAL A 507 -6.48 -31.50 -1.54
C VAL A 507 -7.48 -31.90 -0.46
N ASN A 508 -8.39 -32.80 -0.80
CA ASN A 508 -9.27 -33.47 0.15
C ASN A 508 -8.35 -34.14 1.19
N ASP A 509 -8.64 -33.92 2.46
CA ASP A 509 -7.87 -34.44 3.60
C ASP A 509 -6.50 -33.79 3.85
N ALA A 510 -6.40 -32.48 3.65
CA ALA A 510 -5.25 -31.69 4.09
C ALA A 510 -4.98 -31.84 5.60
N VAL A 511 -3.70 -31.84 5.96
CA VAL A 511 -3.18 -31.97 7.33
C VAL A 511 -2.33 -30.75 7.62
N ALA A 512 -2.43 -30.18 8.82
CA ALA A 512 -1.64 -29.02 9.22
C ALA A 512 -0.63 -29.38 10.32
N TYR A 513 0.58 -28.85 10.21
CA TYR A 513 1.50 -28.68 11.34
C TYR A 513 1.57 -27.19 11.70
N VAL A 514 1.28 -26.86 12.96
CA VAL A 514 1.18 -25.48 13.44
C VAL A 514 2.47 -25.10 14.16
N LEU A 515 3.21 -24.14 13.61
CA LEU A 515 4.39 -23.52 14.20
C LEU A 515 4.01 -22.50 15.29
N PRO A 516 4.92 -22.20 16.24
CA PRO A 516 4.67 -21.17 17.23
C PRO A 516 4.48 -19.80 16.56
N GLU A 517 3.66 -18.95 17.18
CA GLU A 517 3.44 -17.58 16.72
C GLU A 517 4.78 -16.83 16.61
N ASN A 518 4.94 -16.04 15.54
CA ASN A 518 6.13 -15.22 15.30
C ASN A 518 7.45 -16.00 15.18
N TYR A 519 7.44 -17.32 15.02
CA TYR A 519 8.65 -18.15 14.98
C TYR A 519 9.33 -18.14 13.61
N GLY A 520 9.97 -17.01 13.24
CA GLY A 520 10.57 -16.78 11.91
C GLY A 520 11.81 -17.64 11.63
N TYR A 521 11.64 -18.95 11.52
CA TYR A 521 12.70 -19.93 11.30
C TYR A 521 12.81 -20.28 9.81
N GLY A 522 14.04 -20.28 9.28
CA GLY A 522 14.31 -20.43 7.84
C GLY A 522 14.39 -21.87 7.33
N PHE A 523 14.38 -22.85 8.23
CA PHE A 523 14.47 -24.29 7.89
C PHE A 523 15.71 -24.69 7.07
N ARG A 524 16.80 -23.93 7.13
CA ARG A 524 18.07 -24.27 6.43
C ARG A 524 18.89 -25.34 7.13
N GLY A 525 18.38 -25.87 8.23
CA GLY A 525 18.98 -26.91 9.06
C GLY A 525 18.74 -26.66 10.55
N PRO A 526 18.93 -27.66 11.42
CA PRO A 526 18.52 -27.62 12.83
C PRO A 526 19.21 -26.52 13.67
N ASN A 527 20.30 -25.95 13.17
CA ASN A 527 21.04 -24.85 13.82
C ASN A 527 20.79 -23.48 13.15
N ASP A 528 19.83 -23.40 12.22
CA ASP A 528 19.48 -22.14 11.58
C ASP A 528 18.94 -21.14 12.63
N LYS A 529 19.21 -19.86 12.41
CA LYS A 529 18.83 -18.81 13.36
C LYS A 529 17.39 -18.40 13.13
N ILE A 530 16.67 -18.21 14.23
CA ILE A 530 15.31 -17.66 14.20
C ILE A 530 15.44 -16.15 13.94
N TRP A 531 14.73 -15.65 12.93
CA TRP A 531 14.82 -14.28 12.40
C TRP A 531 16.23 -13.85 11.97
N GLY A 532 17.14 -14.80 11.72
CA GLY A 532 18.57 -14.52 11.50
C GLY A 532 19.31 -14.03 12.76
N ARG A 533 18.62 -13.94 13.91
CA ARG A 533 19.08 -13.21 15.10
C ARG A 533 19.24 -14.09 16.32
N PHE A 534 18.23 -14.88 16.61
CA PHE A 534 18.20 -15.73 17.79
C PHE A 534 18.79 -17.09 17.42
N GLU A 535 19.64 -17.63 18.28
CA GLU A 535 20.11 -19.01 18.11
C GLU A 535 18.93 -19.97 18.13
N ALA A 536 19.06 -21.11 17.46
CA ALA A 536 18.10 -22.20 17.56
C ALA A 536 17.85 -22.54 19.04
N ASP A 537 16.58 -22.64 19.41
CA ASP A 537 16.17 -22.89 20.78
C ASP A 537 15.82 -24.38 21.00
N ALA A 538 15.37 -24.71 22.22
CA ALA A 538 15.09 -26.09 22.58
C ALA A 538 13.98 -26.74 21.73
N ILE A 539 13.09 -25.94 21.12
CA ILE A 539 11.96 -26.45 20.32
C ILE A 539 12.32 -26.60 18.85
N THR A 540 13.35 -25.91 18.34
CA THR A 540 13.78 -26.00 16.93
C THR A 540 14.03 -27.45 16.50
N ASN A 541 14.77 -28.22 17.31
CA ASN A 541 15.09 -29.61 16.99
C ASN A 541 13.84 -30.50 16.96
N GLN A 542 12.91 -30.29 17.89
CA GLN A 542 11.64 -31.03 17.93
C GLN A 542 10.83 -30.75 16.65
N ILE A 543 10.68 -29.47 16.29
CA ILE A 543 10.01 -29.04 15.05
C ILE A 543 10.63 -29.70 13.82
N CYS A 544 11.97 -29.72 13.71
CA CYS A 544 12.64 -30.38 12.58
C CYS A 544 12.36 -31.89 12.52
N VAL A 545 12.38 -32.59 13.65
CA VAL A 545 12.11 -34.03 13.72
C VAL A 545 10.66 -34.32 13.33
N ASP A 546 9.71 -33.57 13.90
CA ASP A 546 8.28 -33.76 13.64
C ASP A 546 7.94 -33.49 12.19
N LEU A 547 8.43 -32.39 11.62
CA LEU A 547 8.20 -32.08 10.21
C LEU A 547 8.81 -33.11 9.28
N ASN A 548 10.01 -33.61 9.55
CA ASN A 548 10.59 -34.69 8.73
C ASN A 548 9.71 -35.96 8.77
N SER A 549 9.25 -36.36 9.96
CA SER A 549 8.36 -37.52 10.10
C SER A 549 7.02 -37.29 9.40
N LEU A 550 6.43 -36.11 9.55
CA LEU A 550 5.15 -35.74 8.98
C LEU A 550 5.21 -35.60 7.46
N LEU A 551 6.29 -35.03 6.91
CA LEU A 551 6.51 -34.96 5.47
C LEU A 551 6.67 -36.36 4.86
N LEU A 552 7.36 -37.28 5.55
CA LEU A 552 7.43 -38.67 5.11
C LEU A 552 6.07 -39.38 5.15
N GLN A 553 5.24 -39.07 6.14
CA GLN A 553 3.93 -39.69 6.33
C GLN A 553 2.84 -39.14 5.40
N PHE A 554 2.79 -37.83 5.22
CA PHE A 554 1.69 -37.13 4.55
C PHE A 554 2.09 -36.51 3.21
N GLY A 555 3.38 -36.33 2.95
CA GLY A 555 3.89 -35.80 1.68
C GLY A 555 3.21 -34.50 1.27
N THR A 556 2.60 -34.51 0.09
CA THR A 556 1.90 -33.37 -0.52
C THR A 556 0.62 -32.97 0.20
N ARG A 557 0.16 -33.71 1.22
CA ARG A 557 -1.01 -33.34 2.03
C ARG A 557 -0.70 -32.47 3.24
N LEU A 558 0.59 -32.35 3.61
CA LEU A 558 1.00 -31.57 4.77
C LEU A 558 1.13 -30.09 4.40
N ASP A 559 0.40 -29.24 5.11
CA ASP A 559 0.62 -27.80 5.16
C ASP A 559 1.31 -27.42 6.47
N ILE A 560 2.19 -26.42 6.39
CA ILE A 560 2.85 -25.88 7.56
C ILE A 560 2.37 -24.44 7.73
N ILE A 561 1.70 -24.19 8.85
CA ILE A 561 1.06 -22.92 9.16
C ILE A 561 1.61 -22.36 10.49
N TYR A 562 1.28 -21.11 10.80
CA TYR A 562 1.62 -20.52 12.09
C TYR A 562 0.39 -20.40 12.97
N GLU A 563 0.60 -20.48 14.27
CA GLU A 563 -0.33 -19.96 15.26
C GLU A 563 -0.50 -18.44 15.00
N ASP A 564 -1.74 -18.01 14.82
CA ASP A 564 -2.09 -16.61 14.55
C ASP A 564 -3.47 -16.32 15.13
N GLU A 565 -3.56 -15.32 16.00
CA GLU A 565 -4.81 -14.90 16.65
C GLU A 565 -5.89 -14.47 15.64
N LEU A 566 -5.50 -14.02 14.45
CA LEU A 566 -6.41 -13.59 13.39
C LEU A 566 -7.09 -14.77 12.70
N LEU A 567 -6.55 -15.98 12.83
CA LEU A 567 -7.08 -17.19 12.23
C LEU A 567 -7.87 -17.94 13.28
N SER A 568 -9.20 -17.80 13.22
CA SER A 568 -10.07 -18.46 14.19
C SER A 568 -9.84 -19.97 14.14
N HIS A 569 -9.85 -20.61 15.32
CA HIS A 569 -9.77 -22.07 15.44
C HIS A 569 -10.81 -22.78 14.53
N SER A 570 -11.98 -22.15 14.32
CA SER A 570 -13.01 -22.63 13.39
C SER A 570 -12.57 -22.62 11.92
N LEU A 571 -11.74 -21.68 11.48
CA LEU A 571 -11.23 -21.64 10.10
C LEU A 571 -10.23 -22.77 9.87
N VAL A 572 -9.31 -22.98 10.82
CA VAL A 572 -8.30 -24.04 10.74
C VAL A 572 -8.98 -25.42 10.73
N THR A 573 -9.90 -25.66 11.68
CA THR A 573 -10.62 -26.95 11.77
C THR A 573 -11.61 -27.19 10.62
N ALA A 574 -12.02 -26.15 9.90
CA ALA A 574 -12.82 -26.31 8.68
C ALA A 574 -11.97 -26.67 7.45
N ARG A 575 -10.67 -26.35 7.45
CA ARG A 575 -9.76 -26.58 6.32
C ARG A 575 -8.96 -27.87 6.44
N TYR A 576 -8.61 -28.28 7.66
CA TYR A 576 -7.71 -29.42 7.90
C TYR A 576 -8.40 -30.53 8.68
N ASN A 577 -8.22 -31.76 8.23
CA ASN A 577 -8.78 -32.95 8.88
C ASN A 577 -8.00 -33.35 10.14
N GLU A 578 -6.70 -33.07 10.14
CA GLU A 578 -5.79 -33.37 11.23
C GLU A 578 -4.84 -32.18 11.43
N ILE A 579 -4.63 -31.82 12.70
CA ILE A 579 -3.83 -30.68 13.10
C ILE A 579 -2.84 -31.18 14.16
N PHE A 580 -1.56 -30.92 13.94
CA PHE A 580 -0.48 -31.23 14.86
C PHE A 580 0.11 -29.93 15.39
N MET A 581 0.12 -29.75 16.70
CA MET A 581 0.73 -28.57 17.31
C MET A 581 2.22 -28.82 17.60
N TRP A 582 3.05 -27.79 17.45
CA TRP A 582 4.48 -27.86 17.74
C TRP A 582 4.83 -28.27 19.18
N ASN A 583 3.90 -28.14 20.11
CA ASN A 583 4.08 -28.45 21.54
C ASN A 583 3.42 -29.76 21.98
N GLU A 584 2.81 -30.51 21.06
CA GLU A 584 2.25 -31.83 21.35
C GLU A 584 3.35 -32.88 21.29
N THR A 585 3.50 -33.67 22.36
CA THR A 585 4.46 -34.77 22.38
C THR A 585 3.87 -35.94 21.59
N LYS A 586 4.56 -36.38 20.53
CA LYS A 586 4.21 -37.60 19.78
C LYS A 586 4.76 -38.87 20.39
#